data_AF-F3GIH3-F1
#
_entry.id   AF-F3GIH3-F1
#
_cell.length_a   1.000
_cell.length_b   1.000
_cell.length_c   1.000
_cell.angle_alpha   90.00
_cell.angle_beta   90.00
_cell.angle_gamma   90.00
#
_symmetry.space_group_name_H-M   'P 1'
#
loop_
_entity.id
_entity.type
_entity.pdbx_description
1 polymer ?
#
loop_
_entity_poly.entity_id
_entity_poly.type
_entity_poly.pdbx_seq_one_letter_code
_entity_poly.pdbx_strand_id
1 'polypeptide(L)'
;LRGEELNRFYHQAASELQRSLENGKAPYLGLLNKGAIVPLVFGFEKINNLSTHEIKLRSKTTQHSYQDTEHPLAGSPENGGKLKEVEVRSLGDFATLCLGCAVKGFELPANIVVRVKGQKSEKAQYLDAQQIQAFRQNLVAQVAEQAKGKPLGALPLHQLQDINSQLRAGDLRDWTKV
;
A
#
# COMPACT_ATOMS: atom_id res chain seq x y z
N LEU A 1 30.41 2.37 -27.21
CA LEU A 1 30.15 0.96 -26.83
C LEU A 1 29.42 0.28 -27.98
N ARG A 2 29.84 -0.90 -28.43
CA ARG A 2 29.16 -1.68 -29.47
C ARG A 2 28.97 -3.12 -28.99
N GLY A 3 27.91 -3.79 -29.43
CA GLY A 3 27.66 -5.20 -29.12
C GLY A 3 27.47 -5.48 -27.62
N GLU A 4 28.15 -6.50 -27.11
CA GLU A 4 27.99 -6.99 -25.73
C GLU A 4 28.33 -5.95 -24.66
N GLU A 5 29.31 -5.08 -24.90
CA GLU A 5 29.69 -4.03 -23.96
C GLU A 5 28.56 -3.01 -23.73
N LEU A 6 27.83 -2.67 -24.80
CA LEU A 6 26.67 -1.79 -24.70
C LEU A 6 25.55 -2.47 -23.91
N ASN A 7 25.33 -3.76 -24.16
CA ASN A 7 24.30 -4.54 -23.48
C ASN A 7 24.60 -4.68 -21.97
N ARG A 8 25.87 -4.95 -21.63
CA ARG A 8 26.35 -5.04 -20.25
C ARG A 8 26.23 -3.70 -19.53
N PHE A 9 26.57 -2.60 -20.21
CA PHE A 9 26.39 -1.25 -19.69
C PHE A 9 24.91 -0.94 -19.38
N TYR A 10 23.99 -1.25 -20.30
CA TYR A 10 22.56 -1.04 -20.06
C TYR A 10 22.03 -1.90 -18.91
N HIS A 11 22.43 -3.17 -18.82
CA HIS A 11 22.02 -4.03 -17.71
C HIS A 11 22.54 -3.55 -16.36
N GLN A 12 23.80 -3.07 -16.33
CA GLN A 12 24.39 -2.54 -15.11
C GLN A 12 23.70 -1.23 -14.68
N ALA A 13 23.50 -0.30 -15.61
CA ALA A 13 22.79 0.95 -15.34
C ALA A 13 21.34 0.73 -14.91
N ALA A 14 20.63 -0.22 -15.54
CA ALA A 14 19.26 -0.59 -15.15
C ALA A 14 19.23 -1.21 -13.74
N SER A 15 20.20 -2.07 -13.42
CA SER A 15 20.30 -2.70 -12.10
C SER A 15 20.65 -1.69 -10.99
N GLU A 16 21.54 -0.74 -11.28
CA GLU A 16 21.89 0.35 -10.36
C GLU A 16 20.72 1.31 -10.13
N LEU A 17 20.00 1.65 -11.21
CA LEU A 17 18.77 2.45 -11.13
C LEU A 17 17.72 1.71 -10.30
N GLN A 18 17.49 0.42 -10.56
CA GLN A 18 16.54 -0.40 -9.81
C GLN A 18 16.89 -0.44 -8.32
N ARG A 19 18.16 -0.70 -7.96
CA ARG A 19 18.61 -0.68 -6.56
C ARG A 19 18.43 0.70 -5.92
N SER A 20 18.73 1.78 -6.64
CA SER A 20 18.57 3.15 -6.13
C SER A 20 17.10 3.48 -5.85
N LEU A 21 16.20 3.02 -6.72
CA LEU A 21 14.76 3.20 -6.56
C LEU A 21 14.21 2.33 -5.41
N GLU A 22 14.63 1.08 -5.31
CA GLU A 22 14.28 0.15 -4.23
C GLU A 22 14.80 0.62 -2.86
N ASN A 23 15.95 1.30 -2.82
CA ASN A 23 16.59 1.84 -1.61
C ASN A 23 16.06 3.22 -1.15
N GLY A 24 14.86 3.62 -1.56
CA GLY A 24 14.08 4.59 -0.77
C GLY A 24 13.79 5.95 -1.40
N LYS A 25 13.97 6.14 -2.71
CA LYS A 25 13.49 7.36 -3.40
C LYS A 25 12.18 7.16 -4.17
N ALA A 26 11.92 5.96 -4.67
CA ALA A 26 10.69 5.70 -5.42
C ALA A 26 9.60 5.11 -4.51
N PRO A 27 8.35 5.59 -4.62
CA PRO A 27 7.23 4.92 -3.97
C PRO A 27 7.16 3.46 -4.41
N TYR A 28 7.24 2.52 -3.45
CA TYR A 28 7.31 1.09 -3.74
C TYR A 28 6.15 0.58 -4.60
N LEU A 29 4.93 1.08 -4.37
CA LEU A 29 3.77 0.73 -5.20
C LEU A 29 3.92 1.22 -6.66
N GLY A 30 4.61 2.33 -6.87
CA GLY A 30 4.99 2.80 -8.21
C GLY A 30 5.97 1.84 -8.88
N LEU A 31 6.92 1.28 -8.13
CA LEU A 31 7.82 0.24 -8.66
C LEU A 31 7.07 -1.03 -9.03
N LEU A 32 6.15 -1.50 -8.17
CA LEU A 32 5.28 -2.64 -8.50
C LEU A 32 4.40 -2.36 -9.72
N ASN A 33 4.05 -1.11 -9.97
CA ASN A 33 3.23 -0.68 -11.09
C ASN A 33 4.05 -0.17 -12.29
N LYS A 34 5.25 -0.74 -12.51
CA LYS A 34 6.13 -0.43 -13.67
C LYS A 34 6.40 1.08 -13.85
N GLY A 35 6.54 1.79 -12.73
CA GLY A 35 6.79 3.23 -12.68
C GLY A 35 5.54 4.12 -12.68
N ALA A 36 4.34 3.57 -12.93
CA ALA A 36 3.11 4.34 -12.91
C ALA A 36 2.63 4.61 -11.46
N ILE A 37 2.22 5.85 -11.20
CA ILE A 37 1.75 6.27 -9.87
C ILE A 37 0.48 5.50 -9.49
N VAL A 38 0.45 5.01 -8.25
CA VAL A 38 -0.74 4.41 -7.61
C VAL A 38 -1.32 5.44 -6.64
N PRO A 39 -2.36 6.20 -7.04
CA PRO A 39 -2.93 7.25 -6.20
C PRO A 39 -3.76 6.64 -5.06
N LEU A 40 -3.38 6.97 -3.83
CA LEU A 40 -4.04 6.51 -2.61
C LEU A 40 -4.29 7.68 -1.67
N VAL A 41 -5.41 7.66 -0.95
CA VAL A 41 -5.67 8.56 0.17
C VAL A 41 -6.04 7.70 1.38
N PHE A 42 -5.38 7.95 2.51
CA PHE A 42 -5.63 7.25 3.76
C PHE A 42 -6.42 8.14 4.72
N GLY A 43 -7.58 7.66 5.15
CA GLY A 43 -8.39 8.26 6.20
C GLY A 43 -8.14 7.56 7.53
N PHE A 44 -7.80 8.34 8.56
CA PHE A 44 -7.53 7.85 9.90
C PHE A 44 -8.60 8.34 10.87
N GLU A 45 -8.99 7.52 11.85
CA GLU A 45 -9.80 8.02 12.96
C GLU A 45 -8.96 8.75 14.01
N LYS A 46 -9.62 9.65 14.73
CA LYS A 46 -9.02 10.36 15.86
C LYS A 46 -8.71 9.37 16.99
N ILE A 47 -7.54 9.54 17.59
CA ILE A 47 -7.16 8.83 18.81
C ILE A 47 -8.00 9.38 19.98
N ASN A 48 -8.74 8.50 20.64
CA ASN A 48 -9.42 8.83 21.90
C ASN A 48 -8.43 8.66 23.06
N ASN A 49 -8.57 9.46 24.13
CA ASN A 49 -7.73 9.40 25.34
C ASN A 49 -6.25 9.78 25.15
N LEU A 50 -5.95 10.73 24.27
CA LEU A 50 -4.65 11.41 24.29
C LEU A 50 -4.52 12.22 25.60
N SER A 51 -3.83 11.66 26.58
CA SER A 51 -3.49 12.36 27.82
C SER A 51 -2.66 13.60 27.49
N THR A 52 -3.15 14.78 27.83
CA THR A 52 -2.40 16.04 27.72
C THR A 52 -1.85 16.36 29.10
N HIS A 53 -0.53 16.52 29.22
CA HIS A 53 0.08 16.93 30.48
C HIS A 53 0.52 18.39 30.39
N GLU A 54 0.24 19.14 31.45
CA GLU A 54 0.65 20.54 31.56
C GLU A 54 2.06 20.61 32.14
N ILE A 55 2.99 21.23 31.41
CA ILE A 55 4.30 21.58 31.94
C ILE A 55 4.25 23.06 32.32
N LYS A 56 4.45 23.37 33.60
CA LYS A 56 4.61 24.74 34.08
C LYS A 56 6.08 25.13 34.06
N LEU A 57 6.47 25.93 33.08
CA LEU A 57 7.81 26.49 32.97
C LEU A 57 7.79 27.96 33.41
N ARG A 58 8.20 28.19 34.68
CA ARG A 58 8.47 29.47 35.36
C ARG A 58 7.39 30.58 35.30
N SER A 59 6.90 30.96 34.12
CA SER A 59 5.81 31.94 33.91
C SER A 59 4.82 31.56 32.81
N LYS A 60 5.00 30.39 32.16
CA LYS A 60 4.14 29.94 31.06
C LYS A 60 3.75 28.49 31.27
N THR A 61 2.45 28.22 31.24
CA THR A 61 1.92 26.86 31.14
C THR A 61 1.95 26.48 29.65
N THR A 62 2.69 25.44 29.30
CA THR A 62 2.65 24.87 27.96
C THR A 62 2.03 23.48 28.05
N GLN A 63 0.97 23.28 27.27
CA GLN A 63 0.32 21.98 27.15
C GLN A 63 1.09 21.16 26.12
N HIS A 64 1.52 19.97 26.53
CA HIS A 64 2.26 19.07 25.68
C HIS A 64 1.51 17.74 25.59
N SER A 65 1.29 17.29 24.36
CA SER A 65 0.79 15.95 24.07
C SER A 65 1.99 15.08 23.71
N TYR A 66 2.55 14.39 24.71
CA TYR A 66 3.56 13.35 24.49
C TYR A 66 3.14 12.09 25.24
N GLN A 67 3.29 10.93 24.58
CA GLN A 67 3.41 9.65 25.26
C GLN A 67 4.90 9.43 25.53
N ASP A 68 5.26 9.08 26.77
CA ASP A 68 6.64 9.05 27.25
C ASP A 68 7.51 7.93 26.64
N THR A 69 6.96 7.01 25.83
CA THR A 69 7.74 5.87 25.33
C THR A 69 7.54 5.46 23.87
N GLU A 70 6.55 5.94 23.13
CA GLU A 70 6.34 5.53 21.72
C GLU A 70 5.79 6.68 20.86
N HIS A 71 6.37 6.89 19.68
CA HIS A 71 6.03 7.94 18.72
C HIS A 71 4.51 7.99 18.44
N PRO A 72 3.88 9.14 18.12
CA PRO A 72 2.44 9.22 17.77
C PRO A 72 1.99 8.34 16.58
N LEU A 73 2.95 7.76 15.85
CA LEU A 73 2.75 6.80 14.75
C LEU A 73 3.30 5.41 15.07
N ALA A 74 3.83 5.18 16.27
CA ALA A 74 4.16 3.86 16.78
C ALA A 74 2.85 3.15 17.16
N GLY A 75 2.10 2.78 16.12
CA GLY A 75 1.67 1.41 15.86
C GLY A 75 0.99 0.57 16.93
N SER A 76 0.60 1.07 18.11
CA SER A 76 -0.22 0.25 18.99
C SER A 76 -1.67 0.22 18.46
N PRO A 77 -2.28 -0.96 18.27
CA PRO A 77 -3.67 -1.10 17.83
C PRO A 77 -4.68 -0.38 18.74
N GLU A 78 -4.26 -0.03 19.96
CA GLU A 78 -5.08 0.55 21.02
C GLU A 78 -4.96 2.08 21.06
N ASN A 79 -3.75 2.64 20.88
CA ASN A 79 -3.44 4.05 21.17
C ASN A 79 -2.88 4.86 19.99
N GLY A 80 -2.63 4.24 18.82
CA GLY A 80 -2.22 4.91 17.59
C GLY A 80 -3.38 5.35 16.69
N GLY A 81 -3.14 6.27 15.76
CA GLY A 81 -4.14 6.66 14.74
C GLY A 81 -4.54 5.44 13.91
N LYS A 82 -5.80 5.02 13.97
CA LYS A 82 -6.24 3.78 13.29
C LYS A 82 -6.66 4.10 11.87
N LEU A 83 -6.06 3.41 10.92
CA LEU A 83 -6.48 3.48 9.51
C LEU A 83 -7.94 2.99 9.43
N LYS A 84 -8.82 3.84 8.90
CA LYS A 84 -10.25 3.55 8.74
C LYS A 84 -10.70 3.50 7.30
N GLU A 85 -10.10 4.33 6.45
CA GLU A 85 -10.52 4.43 5.07
C GLU A 85 -9.30 4.39 4.15
N VAL A 86 -9.44 3.66 3.05
CA VAL A 86 -8.54 3.75 1.92
C VAL A 86 -9.37 4.19 0.72
N GLU A 87 -9.05 5.34 0.18
CA GLU A 87 -9.57 5.76 -1.12
C GLU A 87 -8.57 5.44 -2.23
N VAL A 88 -9.07 4.79 -3.27
CA VAL A 88 -8.35 4.39 -4.47
C VAL A 88 -9.03 4.96 -5.71
N ARG A 89 -8.28 5.17 -6.80
CA ARG A 89 -8.88 5.60 -8.07
C ARG A 89 -9.55 4.46 -8.84
N SER A 90 -9.10 3.22 -8.62
CA SER A 90 -9.61 2.03 -9.30
C SER A 90 -9.40 0.78 -8.45
N LEU A 91 -10.14 -0.29 -8.76
CA LEU A 91 -9.89 -1.61 -8.18
C LEU A 91 -8.49 -2.14 -8.52
N GLY A 92 -7.91 -1.72 -9.65
CA GLY A 92 -6.52 -2.06 -9.99
C GLY A 92 -5.52 -1.43 -9.02
N ASP A 93 -5.76 -0.19 -8.59
CA ASP A 93 -4.91 0.48 -7.59
C ASP A 93 -5.05 -0.17 -6.21
N PHE A 94 -6.26 -0.64 -5.88
CA PHE A 94 -6.49 -1.45 -4.69
C PHE A 94 -5.77 -2.80 -4.77
N ALA A 95 -5.80 -3.48 -5.91
CA ALA A 95 -5.05 -4.73 -6.12
C ALA A 95 -3.54 -4.51 -5.94
N THR A 96 -2.99 -3.42 -6.49
CA THR A 96 -1.57 -3.08 -6.32
C THR A 96 -1.22 -2.79 -4.86
N LEU A 97 -2.09 -2.09 -4.11
CA LEU A 97 -1.91 -1.88 -2.68
C LEU A 97 -1.91 -3.22 -1.92
N CYS A 98 -2.92 -4.07 -2.14
CA CYS A 98 -3.01 -5.38 -1.49
C CYS A 98 -1.80 -6.28 -1.79
N LEU A 99 -1.34 -6.33 -3.04
CA LEU A 99 -0.14 -7.06 -3.41
C LEU A 99 1.10 -6.49 -2.71
N GLY A 100 1.26 -5.17 -2.68
CA GLY A 100 2.37 -4.51 -2.00
C GLY A 100 2.39 -4.79 -0.50
N CYS A 101 1.24 -4.75 0.15
CA CYS A 101 1.07 -5.14 1.55
C CYS A 101 1.50 -6.61 1.76
N ALA A 102 1.01 -7.54 0.94
CA ALA A 102 1.36 -8.96 1.03
C ALA A 102 2.86 -9.22 0.85
N VAL A 103 3.52 -8.55 -0.10
CA VAL A 103 4.98 -8.66 -0.30
C VAL A 103 5.75 -8.17 0.92
N LYS A 104 5.26 -7.11 1.58
CA LYS A 104 5.88 -6.54 2.77
C LYS A 104 5.48 -7.23 4.08
N GLY A 105 4.69 -8.31 4.01
CA GLY A 105 4.21 -9.02 5.21
C GLY A 105 3.28 -8.18 6.08
N PHE A 106 2.57 -7.23 5.47
CA PHE A 106 1.60 -6.38 6.15
C PHE A 106 0.19 -6.70 5.67
N GLU A 107 -0.79 -6.66 6.57
CA GLU A 107 -2.20 -6.80 6.24
C GLU A 107 -2.96 -5.52 6.55
N LEU A 108 -3.78 -5.07 5.59
CA LEU A 108 -4.70 -3.97 5.84
C LEU A 108 -5.75 -4.40 6.88
N PRO A 109 -6.11 -3.54 7.85
CA PRO A 109 -7.09 -3.89 8.87
C PRO A 109 -8.40 -4.40 8.26
N ALA A 110 -9.03 -5.39 8.90
CA ALA A 110 -10.24 -6.01 8.37
C ALA A 110 -11.45 -5.07 8.36
N ASN A 111 -11.44 -4.05 9.24
CA ASN A 111 -12.51 -3.09 9.42
C ASN A 111 -12.32 -1.78 8.65
N ILE A 112 -11.41 -1.74 7.68
CA ILE A 112 -11.30 -0.56 6.82
C ILE A 112 -12.47 -0.48 5.83
N VAL A 113 -12.85 0.73 5.50
CA VAL A 113 -13.71 1.04 4.37
C VAL A 113 -12.83 1.28 3.14
N VAL A 114 -13.19 0.70 2.01
CA VAL A 114 -12.50 0.96 0.74
C VAL A 114 -13.42 1.78 -0.15
N ARG A 115 -13.00 3.00 -0.46
CA ARG A 115 -13.72 3.91 -1.37
C ARG A 115 -13.05 3.90 -2.74
N VAL A 116 -13.75 3.43 -3.75
CA VAL A 116 -13.33 3.55 -5.15
C VAL A 116 -13.89 4.86 -5.69
N LYS A 117 -12.98 5.79 -6.02
CA LYS A 117 -13.33 7.11 -6.54
C LYS A 117 -14.13 6.97 -7.84
N GLY A 118 -15.31 7.57 -7.87
CA GLY A 118 -16.14 7.65 -9.08
C GLY A 118 -15.45 8.46 -10.18
N GLN A 119 -15.76 8.16 -11.44
CA GLN A 119 -15.26 8.94 -12.56
C GLN A 119 -16.19 10.12 -12.83
N LYS A 120 -15.65 11.34 -12.90
CA LYS A 120 -16.40 12.58 -13.21
C LYS A 120 -17.59 12.78 -12.26
N SER A 121 -18.83 12.65 -12.77
CA SER A 121 -20.09 12.90 -12.05
C SER A 121 -20.66 11.64 -11.38
N GLU A 122 -19.97 10.51 -11.49
CA GLU A 122 -20.38 9.27 -10.85
C GLU A 122 -20.06 9.31 -9.36
N LYS A 123 -20.96 8.75 -8.55
CA LYS A 123 -20.74 8.62 -7.11
C LYS A 123 -19.58 7.65 -6.86
N ALA A 124 -18.82 7.92 -5.80
CA ALA A 124 -17.84 6.96 -5.33
C ALA A 124 -18.54 5.65 -4.91
N GLN A 125 -17.92 4.53 -5.24
CA GLN A 125 -18.36 3.23 -4.79
C GLN A 125 -17.68 2.92 -3.46
N TYR A 126 -18.45 2.49 -2.47
CA TYR A 126 -17.92 1.98 -1.21
C TYR A 126 -18.02 0.47 -1.25
N LEU A 127 -16.91 -0.21 -0.99
CA LEU A 127 -16.91 -1.66 -0.82
C LEU A 127 -17.24 -1.97 0.63
N ASP A 128 -18.23 -2.83 0.84
CA ASP A 128 -18.50 -3.36 2.17
C ASP A 128 -17.50 -4.46 2.56
N ALA A 129 -17.60 -4.95 3.80
CA ALA A 129 -16.69 -5.96 4.34
C ALA A 129 -16.72 -7.27 3.54
N GLN A 130 -17.88 -7.71 3.04
CA GLN A 130 -18.00 -8.94 2.27
C GLN A 130 -17.33 -8.78 0.90
N GLN A 131 -17.55 -7.65 0.23
CA GLN A 131 -16.92 -7.34 -1.05
C GLN A 131 -15.40 -7.22 -0.92
N ILE A 132 -14.90 -6.60 0.15
CA ILE A 132 -13.45 -6.53 0.42
C ILE A 132 -12.88 -7.92 0.66
N GLN A 133 -13.58 -8.75 1.43
CA GLN A 133 -13.14 -10.12 1.72
C GLN A 133 -13.08 -10.96 0.44
N ALA A 134 -14.16 -10.95 -0.36
CA ALA A 134 -14.21 -11.65 -1.65
C ALA A 134 -13.10 -11.16 -2.58
N PHE A 135 -12.86 -9.85 -2.64
CA PHE A 135 -11.79 -9.28 -3.45
C PHE A 135 -10.41 -9.80 -3.02
N ARG A 136 -10.11 -9.77 -1.71
CA ARG A 136 -8.84 -10.25 -1.16
C ARG A 136 -8.64 -11.74 -1.41
N GLN A 137 -9.69 -12.55 -1.29
CA GLN A 137 -9.63 -14.00 -1.58
C GLN A 137 -9.32 -14.28 -3.05
N ASN A 138 -10.00 -13.59 -3.98
CA ASN A 138 -9.71 -13.70 -5.41
C ASN A 138 -8.27 -13.27 -5.73
N LEU A 139 -7.81 -12.17 -5.13
CA LEU A 139 -6.43 -11.69 -5.28
C LEU A 139 -5.42 -12.74 -4.81
N VAL A 140 -5.62 -13.33 -3.62
CA VAL A 140 -4.72 -14.37 -3.09
C VAL A 140 -4.68 -15.58 -4.02
N ALA A 141 -5.83 -16.04 -4.52
CA ALA A 141 -5.90 -17.17 -5.44
C ALA A 141 -5.12 -16.90 -6.74
N GLN A 142 -5.34 -15.74 -7.37
CA GLN A 142 -4.66 -15.33 -8.59
C GLN A 142 -3.15 -15.16 -8.40
N VAL A 143 -2.75 -14.56 -7.28
CA VAL A 143 -1.34 -14.36 -6.94
C VAL A 143 -0.66 -15.70 -6.67
N ALA A 144 -1.32 -16.63 -5.97
CA ALA A 144 -0.76 -17.96 -5.68
C ALA A 144 -0.52 -18.77 -6.96
N GLU A 145 -1.45 -18.71 -7.93
CA GLU A 145 -1.32 -19.35 -9.24
C GLU A 145 -0.08 -18.81 -9.99
N GLN A 146 0.08 -17.49 -10.03
CA GLN A 146 1.17 -16.86 -10.76
C GLN A 146 2.54 -16.98 -10.05
N ALA A 147 2.54 -16.97 -8.72
CA ALA A 147 3.75 -17.14 -7.91
C ALA A 147 4.28 -18.59 -7.90
N LYS A 148 3.48 -19.57 -8.38
CA LYS A 148 3.85 -20.99 -8.47
C LYS A 148 4.40 -21.55 -7.15
N GLY A 149 3.74 -21.20 -6.04
CA GLY A 149 4.10 -21.65 -4.70
C GLY A 149 5.34 -20.99 -4.07
N LYS A 150 5.96 -20.01 -4.73
CA LYS A 150 7.07 -19.24 -4.15
C LYS A 150 6.54 -18.13 -3.23
N PRO A 151 7.19 -17.87 -2.07
CA PRO A 151 6.84 -16.72 -1.24
C PRO A 151 7.02 -15.40 -1.99
N LEU A 152 6.05 -14.49 -1.89
CA LEU A 152 6.06 -13.21 -2.62
C LEU A 152 7.27 -12.33 -2.28
N GLY A 153 7.69 -12.31 -1.01
CA GLY A 153 8.88 -11.58 -0.56
C GLY A 153 10.20 -12.10 -1.15
N ALA A 154 10.21 -13.32 -1.70
CA ALA A 154 11.38 -13.92 -2.35
C ALA A 154 11.37 -13.77 -3.88
N LEU A 155 10.29 -13.23 -4.45
CA LEU A 155 10.20 -13.01 -5.89
C LEU A 155 10.99 -11.75 -6.29
N PRO A 156 11.71 -11.78 -7.42
CA PRO A 156 12.36 -10.58 -7.95
C PRO A 156 11.30 -9.56 -8.41
N LEU A 157 11.64 -8.27 -8.34
CA LEU A 157 10.71 -7.18 -8.66
C LEU A 157 10.01 -7.34 -10.02
N HIS A 158 10.72 -7.79 -11.07
CA HIS A 158 10.13 -7.96 -12.39
C HIS A 158 8.98 -8.99 -12.39
N GLN A 159 9.09 -10.08 -11.61
CA GLN A 159 8.01 -11.05 -11.46
C GLN A 159 6.83 -10.44 -10.71
N LEU A 160 7.09 -9.65 -9.66
CA LEU A 160 6.04 -8.95 -8.92
C LEU A 160 5.32 -7.91 -9.79
N GLN A 161 6.06 -7.22 -10.68
CA GLN A 161 5.52 -6.29 -11.66
C GLN A 161 4.64 -6.97 -12.70
N ASP A 162 5.03 -8.17 -13.15
CA ASP A 162 4.25 -8.96 -14.10
C ASP A 162 2.98 -9.50 -13.44
N ILE A 163 3.07 -9.97 -12.20
CA ILE A 163 1.89 -10.35 -11.41
C ILE A 163 0.92 -9.18 -11.29
N ASN A 164 1.41 -8.02 -10.85
CA ASN A 164 0.59 -6.81 -10.72
C ASN A 164 -0.05 -6.40 -12.06
N SER A 165 0.69 -6.51 -13.16
CA SER A 165 0.18 -6.18 -14.50
C SER A 165 -0.96 -7.10 -14.91
N GLN A 166 -0.83 -8.41 -14.64
CA GLN A 166 -1.87 -9.40 -14.94
C GLN A 166 -3.13 -9.18 -14.10
N LEU A 167 -2.97 -8.94 -12.79
CA LEU A 167 -4.10 -8.60 -11.90
C LEU A 167 -4.88 -7.39 -12.44
N ARG A 168 -4.16 -6.33 -12.86
CA ARG A 168 -4.77 -5.09 -13.36
C ARG A 168 -5.38 -5.20 -14.76
N ALA A 169 -5.05 -6.23 -15.53
CA ALA A 169 -5.56 -6.44 -16.88
C ALA A 169 -6.98 -7.03 -16.90
N GLY A 170 -7.40 -7.71 -15.83
CA GLY A 170 -8.74 -8.29 -15.71
C GLY A 170 -9.83 -7.30 -15.30
N ASP A 171 -11.09 -7.65 -15.53
CA ASP A 171 -12.22 -6.91 -14.96
C ASP A 171 -12.40 -7.26 -13.48
N LEU A 172 -11.76 -6.46 -12.62
CA LEU A 172 -11.76 -6.68 -11.19
C LEU A 172 -13.12 -6.45 -10.51
N ARG A 173 -14.12 -5.92 -11.23
CA ARG A 173 -15.47 -5.73 -10.67
C ARG A 173 -16.12 -7.06 -10.29
N ASP A 174 -15.80 -8.12 -11.04
CA ASP A 174 -16.31 -9.47 -10.78
C ASP A 174 -15.86 -10.01 -9.41
N TRP A 175 -14.73 -9.53 -8.89
CA TRP A 175 -14.18 -9.98 -7.61
C TRP A 175 -14.88 -9.35 -6.41
N THR A 176 -15.75 -8.38 -6.66
CA THR A 176 -16.58 -7.71 -5.65
C THR A 176 -18.05 -8.11 -5.73
N LYS A 177 -18.40 -9.07 -6.60
CA LYS A 177 -19.73 -9.65 -6.66
C LYS A 177 -19.84 -10.71 -5.56
N VAL A 178 -20.73 -10.46 -4.61
CA VAL A 178 -21.07 -11.36 -3.49
C VAL A 178 -22.55 -11.63 -3.54
#